data_AF-A0AAV2S8A8-F1
#
_entry.id   AF-A0AAV2S8A8-F1
#
_cell.length_a   1.000
_cell.length_b   1.000
_cell.length_c   1.000
_cell.angle_alpha   90.00
_cell.angle_beta   90.00
_cell.angle_gamma   90.00
#
_symmetry.space_group_name_H-M   'P 1'
#
loop_
_entity.id
_entity.type
_entity.pdbx_description
1 polymer ?
#
loop_
_entity_poly.entity_id
_entity_poly.type
_entity_poly.pdbx_seq_one_letter_code
_entity_poly.pdbx_strand_id
1 'polypeptide(L)'
;MESIKKQEIVELEMVQRSFIKRIENIKHLTYPEQLRKLQLYSLERRRERYLIIYLWKMTEGLVPTCIDLKRRNRNRNGRSFKLIPLSRTASNRVKTLRESSFFIQAVKLFNALPQCIRDLEGCKLEKFKRELG
;
A
#
# COMPACT_ATOMS: atom_id res chain seq x y z
N MET A 1 -10.05 -13.88 -6.42
CA MET A 1 -8.77 -13.30 -5.96
C MET A 1 -8.66 -13.52 -4.48
N GLU A 2 -7.77 -14.41 -4.07
CA GLU A 2 -7.50 -14.71 -2.67
C GLU A 2 -6.78 -13.52 -2.03
N SER A 3 -7.32 -13.01 -0.92
CA SER A 3 -6.67 -11.93 -0.17
C SER A 3 -5.45 -12.49 0.53
N ILE A 4 -4.27 -11.93 0.23
CA ILE A 4 -3.02 -12.25 0.94
C ILE A 4 -3.25 -12.09 2.45
N LYS A 5 -3.07 -13.17 3.20
CA LYS A 5 -3.25 -13.18 4.65
C LYS A 5 -2.08 -12.46 5.29
N LYS A 6 -2.33 -11.74 6.39
CA LYS A 6 -1.27 -11.07 7.16
C LYS A 6 -0.14 -12.04 7.55
N GLN A 7 -0.49 -13.30 7.81
CA GLN A 7 0.44 -14.39 8.12
C GLN A 7 1.44 -14.66 6.99
N GLU A 8 1.00 -14.65 5.72
CA GLU A 8 1.88 -14.91 4.57
C GLU A 8 2.93 -13.81 4.41
N ILE A 9 2.57 -12.56 4.72
CA ILE A 9 3.52 -11.43 4.69
C ILE A 9 4.61 -11.64 5.75
N VAL A 10 4.23 -12.12 6.94
CA VAL A 10 5.19 -12.42 8.02
C VAL A 10 6.12 -13.56 7.62
N GLU A 11 5.59 -14.61 7.00
CA GLU A 11 6.39 -15.73 6.49
C GLU A 11 7.39 -15.28 5.42
N LEU A 12 6.95 -14.43 4.48
CA LEU A 12 7.83 -13.84 3.48
C LEU A 12 8.87 -12.89 4.13
N GLU A 13 8.49 -12.15 5.17
CA GLU A 13 9.42 -11.28 5.91
C GLU A 13 10.54 -12.10 6.56
N MET A 14 10.21 -13.30 7.06
CA MET A 14 11.19 -14.23 7.61
C MET A 14 12.20 -14.71 6.56
N VAL A 15 11.77 -14.91 5.31
CA VAL A 15 12.67 -15.22 4.20
C VAL A 15 13.66 -14.06 3.97
N GLN A 16 13.16 -12.82 3.87
CA GLN A 16 14.01 -11.64 3.73
C GLN A 16 15.01 -11.52 4.91
N ARG A 17 14.52 -11.68 6.14
CA ARG A 17 15.35 -11.61 7.35
C ARG A 17 16.42 -12.71 7.38
N SER A 18 16.08 -13.92 6.96
CA SER A 18 17.03 -15.04 6.90
C SER A 18 18.19 -14.75 5.93
N PHE A 19 17.89 -14.11 4.79
CA PHE A 19 18.89 -13.72 3.81
C PHE A 19 19.79 -12.61 4.34
N ILE A 20 19.20 -11.54 4.88
CA ILE A 20 19.94 -10.40 5.43
C ILE A 20 20.86 -10.82 6.58
N LYS A 21 20.43 -11.75 7.44
CA LYS A 21 21.22 -12.27 8.55
C LYS A 21 22.51 -12.97 8.11
N ARG A 22 22.62 -13.37 6.84
CA ARG A 22 23.85 -14.00 6.31
C ARG A 22 24.94 -12.99 5.95
N ILE A 23 24.61 -11.71 5.80
CA ILE A 23 25.55 -10.65 5.41
C ILE A 23 26.45 -10.27 6.59
N GLU A 24 27.71 -10.68 6.56
CA GLU A 24 28.67 -10.58 7.67
C GLU A 24 28.80 -9.18 8.26
N ASN A 25 28.97 -8.18 7.40
CA ASN A 25 29.24 -6.79 7.80
C ASN A 25 28.08 -6.10 8.55
N ILE A 26 26.90 -6.73 8.64
CA ILE A 26 25.72 -6.16 9.30
C ILE A 26 25.05 -7.12 10.29
N LYS A 27 25.67 -8.29 10.59
CA LYS A 27 25.10 -9.30 11.50
C LYS A 27 24.88 -8.77 12.92
N HIS A 28 25.72 -7.83 13.35
CA HIS A 28 25.67 -7.22 14.68
C HIS A 28 24.51 -6.21 14.84
N LEU A 29 23.89 -5.78 13.74
CA LEU A 29 22.78 -4.83 13.74
C LEU A 29 21.44 -5.53 13.98
N THR A 30 20.49 -4.82 14.59
CA THR A 30 19.09 -5.26 14.68
C THR A 30 18.45 -5.27 13.30
N TYR A 31 17.35 -6.01 13.12
CA TYR A 31 16.70 -6.13 11.81
C TYR A 31 16.27 -4.78 11.21
N PRO A 32 15.65 -3.83 11.94
CA PRO A 32 15.36 -2.49 11.40
C PRO A 32 16.62 -1.72 11.00
N GLU A 33 17.72 -1.88 11.74
CA GLU A 33 19.01 -1.24 11.41
C GLU A 33 19.64 -1.86 10.16
N GLN A 34 19.54 -3.18 9.99
CA GLN A 34 19.97 -3.89 8.78
C GLN A 34 19.20 -3.37 7.56
N LEU A 35 17.87 -3.25 7.66
CA LEU A 35 17.04 -2.69 6.61
C LEU A 35 17.47 -1.27 6.23
N ARG A 36 17.68 -0.40 7.23
CA ARG A 36 18.16 0.97 7.01
C ARG A 36 19.54 1.01 6.35
N LYS A 37 20.49 0.18 6.82
CA LYS A 37 21.86 0.10 6.29
C LYS A 37 21.87 -0.37 4.84
N LEU A 38 20.96 -1.26 4.46
CA LEU A 38 20.80 -1.78 3.11
C LEU A 38 19.86 -0.94 2.23
N GLN A 39 19.26 0.13 2.77
CA GLN A 39 18.22 0.93 2.10
C GLN A 39 17.03 0.07 1.60
N LEU A 40 16.67 -0.96 2.38
CA LEU A 40 15.57 -1.86 2.09
C LEU A 40 14.34 -1.54 2.93
N TYR A 41 13.16 -1.63 2.31
CA TYR A 41 11.89 -1.69 3.04
C TYR A 41 11.60 -3.09 3.58
N SER A 42 10.81 -3.17 4.65
CA SER A 42 10.10 -4.42 5.02
C SER A 42 9.11 -4.80 3.92
N LEU A 43 8.74 -6.07 3.83
CA LEU A 43 7.74 -6.53 2.86
C LEU A 43 6.35 -5.95 3.13
N GLU A 44 6.00 -5.73 4.39
CA GLU A 44 4.77 -5.01 4.75
C GLU A 44 4.77 -3.61 4.10
N ARG A 45 5.86 -2.85 4.28
CA ARG A 45 5.98 -1.50 3.70
C ARG A 45 6.01 -1.54 2.17
N ARG A 46 6.66 -2.52 1.55
CA ARG A 46 6.64 -2.71 0.09
C ARG A 46 5.23 -2.98 -0.42
N ARG A 47 4.44 -3.78 0.30
CA ARG A 47 3.06 -4.08 -0.05
C ARG A 47 2.17 -2.83 0.06
N GLU A 48 2.28 -2.07 1.15
CA GLU A 48 1.56 -0.80 1.29
C GLU A 48 1.90 0.17 0.16
N ARG A 49 3.19 0.34 -0.13
CA ARG A 49 3.69 1.19 -1.21
C ARG A 49 3.16 0.74 -2.58
N TYR A 50 3.14 -0.57 -2.85
CA TYR A 50 2.55 -1.12 -4.07
C TYR A 50 1.06 -0.77 -4.19
N LEU A 51 0.27 -0.97 -3.12
CA LEU A 51 -1.17 -0.67 -3.10
C LEU A 51 -1.43 0.80 -3.47
N ILE A 52 -0.67 1.71 -2.87
CA ILE A 52 -0.77 3.16 -3.10
C ILE A 52 -0.40 3.50 -4.55
N ILE A 53 0.75 3.03 -5.03
CA ILE A 53 1.23 3.31 -6.39
C ILE A 53 0.25 2.76 -7.43
N TYR A 54 -0.27 1.56 -7.21
CA TYR A 54 -1.17 0.93 -8.18
C TYR A 54 -2.54 1.63 -8.21
N LEU A 55 -3.06 2.07 -7.06
CA LEU A 55 -4.24 2.94 -7.05
C LEU A 55 -3.98 4.27 -7.76
N TRP A 56 -2.84 4.92 -7.51
CA TRP A 56 -2.47 6.15 -8.19
C TRP A 56 -2.42 5.93 -9.72
N LYS A 57 -1.80 4.85 -10.20
CA LYS A 57 -1.77 4.49 -11.62
C LYS A 57 -3.16 4.35 -12.24
N MET A 58 -4.11 3.73 -11.53
CA MET A 58 -5.51 3.65 -11.97
C MET A 58 -6.12 5.04 -12.14
N THR A 59 -5.83 5.94 -11.20
CA THR A 59 -6.40 7.29 -11.19
C THR A 59 -5.79 8.21 -12.25
N GLU A 60 -4.56 7.92 -12.68
CA GLU A 60 -3.91 8.56 -13.83
C GLU A 60 -4.23 7.87 -15.17
N GLY A 61 -5.06 6.82 -15.19
CA GLY A 61 -5.41 6.09 -16.41
C GLY A 61 -4.27 5.26 -17.01
N LEU A 62 -3.19 5.00 -16.27
CA LEU A 62 -2.02 4.23 -16.73
C LEU A 62 -2.25 2.71 -16.71
N VAL A 63 -3.28 2.25 -16.01
CA VAL A 63 -3.63 0.85 -15.81
C VAL A 63 -5.16 0.72 -15.84
N PRO A 64 -5.73 -0.39 -16.37
CA PRO A 64 -7.17 -0.60 -16.35
C PRO A 64 -7.75 -0.54 -14.93
N THR A 65 -8.80 0.25 -14.78
CA THR A 65 -9.54 0.35 -13.52
C THR A 65 -10.72 -0.62 -13.57
N CYS A 66 -10.76 -1.61 -12.68
CA CYS A 66 -11.87 -2.58 -12.61
C CYS A 66 -12.99 -2.20 -11.63
N ILE A 67 -12.91 -1.01 -11.02
CA ILE A 67 -13.92 -0.48 -10.08
C ILE A 67 -14.11 1.02 -10.31
N ASP A 68 -15.35 1.50 -10.24
CA ASP A 68 -15.65 2.93 -10.30
C ASP A 68 -15.12 3.67 -9.04
N LEU A 69 -13.99 4.38 -9.20
CA LEU A 69 -13.33 5.14 -8.14
C LEU A 69 -13.95 6.54 -8.01
N LYS A 70 -14.91 6.69 -7.10
CA LYS A 70 -15.56 7.99 -6.86
C LYS A 70 -14.69 8.90 -6.00
N ARG A 71 -14.30 10.05 -6.54
CA ARG A 71 -13.64 11.12 -5.77
C ARG A 71 -14.57 11.65 -4.67
N ARG A 72 -14.00 11.96 -3.51
CA ARG A 72 -14.69 12.68 -2.45
C ARG A 72 -14.58 14.17 -2.74
N ASN A 73 -15.72 14.80 -3.03
CA ASN A 73 -15.79 16.23 -3.29
C ASN A 73 -15.76 16.99 -1.95
N ARG A 74 -14.55 17.26 -1.44
CA ARG A 74 -14.31 18.18 -0.32
C ARG A 74 -13.15 19.10 -0.69
N ASN A 75 -13.46 20.36 -1.01
CA ASN A 75 -12.49 21.34 -1.52
C ASN A 75 -11.28 21.55 -0.60
N ARG A 76 -11.41 21.31 0.71
CA ARG A 76 -10.37 21.57 1.71
C ARG A 76 -9.41 20.41 1.99
N ASN A 77 -9.69 19.19 1.48
CA ASN A 77 -8.96 17.99 1.89
C ASN A 77 -8.11 17.37 0.76
N GLY A 78 -8.03 18.01 -0.41
CA GLY A 78 -7.34 17.47 -1.59
C GLY A 78 -7.99 16.20 -2.16
N ARG A 79 -7.26 15.52 -3.05
CA ARG A 79 -7.66 14.29 -3.74
C ARG A 79 -7.84 13.14 -2.75
N SER A 80 -9.07 12.66 -2.63
CA SER A 80 -9.39 11.48 -1.81
C SER A 80 -10.52 10.69 -2.45
N PHE A 81 -10.59 9.40 -2.14
CA PHE A 81 -11.56 8.48 -2.75
C PHE A 81 -12.57 7.97 -1.72
N LYS A 82 -13.81 7.77 -2.16
CA LYS A 82 -14.86 7.18 -1.35
C LYS A 82 -14.66 5.68 -1.28
N LEU A 83 -14.82 5.11 -0.08
CA LEU A 83 -14.92 3.66 0.09
C LEU A 83 -16.32 3.22 -0.36
N ILE A 84 -16.38 2.13 -1.12
CA ILE A 84 -17.66 1.49 -1.47
C ILE A 84 -18.23 0.89 -0.19
N PRO A 85 -19.43 1.32 0.27
CA PRO A 85 -20.00 0.81 1.50
C PRO A 85 -20.33 -0.68 1.37
N LEU A 86 -20.11 -1.42 2.44
CA LEU A 86 -20.54 -2.80 2.58
C LEU A 86 -22.00 -2.86 3.04
N SER A 87 -22.74 -3.87 2.59
CA SER A 87 -24.06 -4.13 3.16
C SER A 87 -23.95 -4.39 4.67
N ARG A 88 -24.81 -3.72 5.44
CA ARG A 88 -24.85 -3.90 6.90
C ARG A 88 -25.24 -5.32 7.30
N THR A 89 -26.03 -5.99 6.46
CA THR A 89 -26.52 -7.36 6.64
C THR A 89 -25.51 -8.44 6.24
N ALA A 90 -24.37 -8.07 5.64
CA ALA A 90 -23.35 -9.04 5.27
C ALA A 90 -22.74 -9.74 6.50
N SER A 91 -22.40 -11.02 6.35
CA SER A 91 -21.74 -11.79 7.40
C SER A 91 -20.36 -11.24 7.73
N ASN A 92 -19.88 -11.49 8.95
CA ASN A 92 -18.56 -11.03 9.39
C ASN A 92 -17.44 -11.55 8.47
N ARG A 93 -17.54 -12.79 7.99
CA ARG A 93 -16.60 -13.36 7.01
C ARG A 93 -16.52 -12.53 5.72
N VAL A 94 -17.67 -12.14 5.17
CA VAL A 94 -17.73 -11.31 3.95
C VAL A 94 -17.15 -9.92 4.21
N LYS A 95 -17.43 -9.33 5.38
CA LYS A 95 -16.85 -8.05 5.79
C LYS A 95 -15.33 -8.12 5.86
N THR A 96 -14.76 -9.13 6.52
CA THR A 96 -13.30 -9.34 6.60
C THR A 96 -12.66 -9.57 5.24
N LEU A 97 -13.28 -10.37 4.36
CA LEU A 97 -12.79 -10.59 3.00
C LEU A 97 -12.79 -9.30 2.17
N ARG A 98 -13.84 -8.49 2.30
CA ARG A 98 -13.90 -7.21 1.61
C ARG A 98 -12.89 -6.22 2.18
N GLU A 99 -12.74 -6.14 3.50
CA GLU A 99 -11.78 -5.25 4.14
C GLU A 99 -10.35 -5.58 3.77
N SER A 100 -10.00 -6.86 3.63
CA SER A 100 -8.68 -7.31 3.20
C SER A 100 -8.44 -7.16 1.69
N SER A 101 -9.48 -6.84 0.90
CA SER A 101 -9.35 -6.69 -0.55
C SER A 101 -8.43 -5.53 -0.93
N PHE A 102 -7.76 -5.69 -2.07
CA PHE A 102 -6.84 -4.71 -2.65
C PHE A 102 -7.41 -3.29 -2.61
N PHE A 103 -8.61 -3.07 -3.15
CA PHE A 103 -9.18 -1.74 -3.31
C PHE A 103 -9.47 -1.03 -1.99
N ILE A 104 -10.02 -1.76 -1.02
CA ILE A 104 -10.33 -1.17 0.28
C ILE A 104 -9.04 -0.77 0.99
N GLN A 105 -8.03 -1.63 0.97
CA GLN A 105 -6.72 -1.35 1.56
C GLN A 105 -6.02 -0.18 0.85
N ALA A 106 -5.99 -0.19 -0.48
CA ALA A 106 -5.34 0.85 -1.27
C ALA A 106 -6.00 2.23 -1.06
N VAL A 107 -7.33 2.31 -1.06
CA VAL A 107 -8.04 3.57 -0.80
C VAL A 107 -7.82 4.06 0.64
N LYS A 108 -7.82 3.17 1.63
CA LYS A 108 -7.51 3.53 3.03
C LYS A 108 -6.10 4.10 3.15
N LEU A 109 -5.10 3.41 2.60
CA LEU A 109 -3.70 3.84 2.61
C LEU A 109 -3.50 5.15 1.85
N PHE A 110 -4.07 5.27 0.65
CA PHE A 110 -3.96 6.49 -0.14
C PHE A 110 -4.56 7.68 0.59
N ASN A 111 -5.76 7.54 1.15
CA ASN A 111 -6.42 8.62 1.89
C ASN A 111 -5.70 9.02 3.19
N ALA A 112 -4.84 8.14 3.74
CA ALA A 112 -4.01 8.43 4.91
C ALA A 112 -2.73 9.22 4.57
N LEU A 113 -2.39 9.35 3.28
CA LEU A 113 -1.21 10.10 2.86
C LEU A 113 -1.38 11.62 3.08
N PRO A 114 -0.27 12.35 3.30
CA PRO A 114 -0.24 13.80 3.24
C PRO A 114 -0.90 14.34 1.96
N GLN A 115 -1.62 15.45 2.09
CA GLN A 115 -2.32 16.06 0.96
C GLN A 115 -1.38 16.38 -0.21
N CYS A 116 -0.17 16.89 0.09
CA CYS A 116 0.83 17.22 -0.93
C CYS A 116 1.21 16.02 -1.82
N ILE A 117 1.16 14.79 -1.31
CA ILE A 117 1.44 13.57 -2.09
C ILE A 117 0.19 13.13 -2.86
N ARG A 118 -1.00 13.20 -2.24
CA ARG A 118 -2.26 12.80 -2.87
C ARG A 118 -2.60 13.67 -4.08
N ASP A 119 -2.24 14.95 -4.02
CA ASP A 119 -2.51 15.94 -5.06
C ASP A 119 -1.47 15.91 -6.20
N LEU A 120 -0.50 14.98 -6.18
CA LEU A 120 0.39 14.73 -7.31
C LEU A 120 -0.40 14.05 -8.44
N GLU A 121 -0.76 14.83 -9.45
CA GLU A 121 -1.52 14.40 -10.64
C GLU A 121 -0.79 14.85 -11.91
N GLY A 122 -0.97 14.13 -13.02
CA GLY A 122 -0.40 14.48 -14.33
C GLY A 122 1.12 14.42 -14.38
N CYS A 123 1.77 13.73 -13.44
CA CYS A 123 3.22 13.64 -13.36
C CYS A 123 3.74 12.24 -13.73
N LYS A 124 5.03 12.13 -14.02
CA LYS A 124 5.67 10.84 -14.29
C LYS A 124 5.64 9.95 -13.04
N LEU A 125 5.46 8.65 -13.23
CA LEU A 125 5.45 7.63 -12.15
C LEU A 125 6.67 7.75 -11.21
N GLU A 126 7.85 8.03 -11.75
CA GLU A 126 9.08 8.15 -10.95
C GLU A 126 9.06 9.36 -10.00
N LYS A 127 8.39 10.45 -10.39
CA LYS A 127 8.18 11.59 -9.49
C LYS A 127 7.31 11.19 -8.32
N PHE A 128 6.18 10.52 -8.58
CA PHE A 128 5.27 10.05 -7.53
C PHE A 128 5.95 9.07 -6.57
N LYS A 129 6.69 8.08 -7.11
CA LYS A 129 7.45 7.10 -6.31
C LYS A 129 8.43 7.79 -5.36
N ARG A 130 9.18 8.79 -5.84
CA ARG A 130 10.16 9.51 -5.04
C ARG A 130 9.51 10.24 -3.86
N GLU A 131 8.42 10.96 -4.10
CA GLU A 131 7.73 11.71 -3.03
C GLU A 131 7.06 10.79 -2.00
N LEU A 132 6.67 9.58 -2.39
CA LEU A 132 6.04 8.61 -1.50
C LEU A 132 7.01 7.96 -0.48
N GLY A 133 8.33 8.03 -0.74
CA GLY A 133 9.35 7.27 0.00
C GLY A 133 9.46 5.85 -0.50
#